data_AF-A0A7S6MYT0-F1
#
_entry.id   AF-A0A7S6MYT0-F1
#
_cell.length_a   1.000
_cell.length_b   1.000
_cell.length_c   1.000
_cell.angle_alpha   90.00
_cell.angle_beta   90.00
_cell.angle_gamma   90.00
#
_symmetry.space_group_name_H-M   'P 1'
#
loop_
_entity.id
_entity.type
_entity.pdbx_description
1 polymer ?
#
loop_
_entity_poly.entity_id
_entity_poly.type
_entity_poly.pdbx_seq_one_letter_code
_entity_poly.pdbx_strand_id
1 'polypeptide(L)'
;MKIFPIIVLISAGLFLAGCSGGGTMEQHTSKPADTKKRDQKKALSYFLKGVALEQRGDLAAAILEYQEALEADEQAGIYYSIAKNYYLLSKLSFAKQNAMKALEIDSAVADYYFLLSDIYSSSRKHDSSAIVLENLLRRDSLQLNAYYKLARQYEQSRPKKAAEIYEALLRKTGKEWTVLLRLAELYEKTGDAEKTISSMEALLSIDRDNTQIVKLLADYYIRFNRSDDALRLAEEYLLSYPDDIGFQEIRGRVYIAQKDYRSAIAAYAEIIGNNTLPFGTRITIANDFYVAALRDSSLLEPVKKLFYQLDRDTTAWEVKMYLGAIAIEQRDDSSAIKYFGQVTKLDPSNKEAWIRLGGLLFDNRKYKEAAELLQSGIASFPEDFTINLILGLSYAQSDKDSTGLPYLEKAVKLNPMDVTALSAYGYSLSKLKRNEEAAEFIKAALNNDPDNLNLLGTLGLIYDALGNFTASDSAYGAVLKKDPDNALVNNNFAYALSKRNERLSEALEMVTKALETEPANSAYLDTKGWILYKMGDYKAAKGYIEKAIEIGGARPVIIDHLGDVLYRLGEKDAAVSEWKKAFEIDPTLQGLREKIERESLD
;
A
#
# COMPACT_ATOMS: atom_id res chain seq x y z
N MET A 1 -32.69 -12.49 -2.78
CA MET A 1 -33.40 -13.66 -2.25
C MET A 1 -33.27 -13.64 -0.72
N LYS A 2 -34.37 -13.41 0.01
CA LYS A 2 -34.42 -13.40 1.49
C LYS A 2 -34.31 -14.83 2.01
N ILE A 3 -33.44 -15.13 2.99
CA ILE A 3 -33.62 -16.26 3.93
C ILE A 3 -32.99 -15.89 5.29
N PHE A 4 -33.82 -15.86 6.34
CA PHE A 4 -33.45 -15.88 7.77
C PHE A 4 -33.22 -17.35 8.19
N PRO A 5 -32.31 -17.62 9.13
CA PRO A 5 -32.68 -18.49 10.27
C PRO A 5 -31.90 -18.16 11.56
N ILE A 6 -32.13 -18.67 12.77
CA ILE A 6 -33.16 -19.43 13.49
C ILE A 6 -32.74 -19.29 14.97
N ILE A 7 -33.71 -19.11 15.86
CA ILE A 7 -33.55 -19.16 17.32
C ILE A 7 -33.40 -20.62 17.74
N VAL A 8 -32.40 -20.95 18.56
CA VAL A 8 -32.33 -22.25 19.27
C VAL A 8 -32.41 -21.99 20.78
N LEU A 9 -33.57 -22.35 21.32
CA LEU A 9 -33.83 -22.64 22.73
C LEU A 9 -33.31 -24.04 23.03
N ILE A 10 -32.57 -24.23 24.13
CA ILE A 10 -32.39 -25.54 24.75
C ILE A 10 -32.91 -25.46 26.18
N SER A 11 -33.95 -26.25 26.39
CA SER A 11 -34.55 -26.59 27.68
C SER A 11 -34.40 -28.09 27.91
N ALA A 12 -33.95 -28.49 29.11
CA ALA A 12 -34.27 -29.73 29.82
C ALA A 12 -33.79 -29.49 31.26
N GLY A 13 -34.63 -29.46 32.31
CA GLY A 13 -35.51 -30.55 32.76
C GLY A 13 -34.64 -31.59 33.46
N LEU A 14 -34.83 -32.04 34.70
CA LEU A 14 -35.88 -31.95 35.71
C LEU A 14 -35.43 -32.99 36.77
N PHE A 15 -35.52 -32.75 38.08
CA PHE A 15 -36.01 -33.77 39.01
C PHE A 15 -36.47 -33.11 40.30
N LEU A 16 -37.75 -33.36 40.60
CA LEU A 16 -38.50 -32.95 41.78
C LEU A 16 -38.48 -34.07 42.82
N ALA A 17 -38.66 -33.63 44.08
CA ALA A 17 -39.40 -34.24 45.20
C ALA A 17 -38.55 -34.24 46.48
N GLY A 18 -39.04 -33.77 47.64
CA GLY A 18 -40.35 -33.25 47.97
C GLY A 18 -40.46 -32.90 49.48
N CYS A 19 -41.59 -32.26 49.80
CA CYS A 19 -42.35 -32.25 51.07
C CYS A 19 -41.64 -31.77 52.35
N SER A 20 -41.95 -30.59 52.89
CA SER A 20 -43.13 -30.18 53.70
C SER A 20 -42.89 -30.30 55.21
N GLY A 21 -43.15 -29.23 55.96
CA GLY A 21 -43.28 -29.29 57.42
C GLY A 21 -42.90 -27.97 58.09
N GLY A 22 -43.89 -27.25 58.60
CA GLY A 22 -43.69 -26.03 59.38
C GLY A 22 -43.14 -26.31 60.79
N GLY A 23 -42.68 -25.26 61.45
CA GLY A 23 -42.34 -25.32 62.86
C GLY A 23 -41.30 -24.28 63.29
N THR A 24 -41.80 -23.25 63.98
CA THR A 24 -41.17 -22.51 65.09
C THR A 24 -39.90 -21.70 64.85
N MET A 25 -40.00 -20.43 65.25
CA MET A 25 -38.92 -19.57 65.74
C MET A 25 -37.85 -20.39 66.47
N GLU A 26 -36.67 -20.50 65.86
CA GLU A 26 -35.43 -20.67 66.61
C GLU A 26 -34.70 -19.32 66.62
N GLN A 27 -34.57 -18.81 67.84
CA GLN A 27 -33.71 -17.71 68.19
C GLN A 27 -32.27 -18.04 67.76
N HIS A 28 -31.85 -17.58 66.59
CA HIS A 28 -30.44 -17.32 66.37
C HIS A 28 -30.08 -16.06 67.16
N THR A 29 -29.64 -16.33 68.38
CA THR A 29 -28.93 -15.44 69.27
C THR A 29 -27.95 -14.57 68.48
N SER A 30 -28.25 -13.28 68.41
CA SER A 30 -27.29 -12.26 68.05
C SER A 30 -26.09 -12.40 68.99
N LYS A 31 -24.93 -12.82 68.45
CA LYS A 31 -23.67 -12.56 69.14
C LYS A 31 -23.57 -11.05 69.37
N PRO A 32 -23.29 -10.59 70.59
CA PRO A 32 -23.06 -9.17 70.82
C PRO A 32 -21.88 -8.73 69.97
N ALA A 33 -22.04 -7.63 69.24
CA ALA A 33 -20.93 -6.93 68.63
C ALA A 33 -19.94 -6.59 69.75
N ASP A 34 -18.76 -7.20 69.69
CA ASP A 34 -17.65 -6.90 70.57
C ASP A 34 -17.29 -5.43 70.34
N THR A 35 -17.70 -4.56 71.26
CA THR A 35 -17.37 -3.13 71.20
C THR A 35 -15.94 -2.98 71.68
N LYS A 36 -14.98 -3.34 70.80
CA LYS A 36 -13.56 -3.04 70.98
C LYS A 36 -13.45 -1.54 71.21
N LYS A 37 -13.06 -1.15 72.42
CA LYS A 37 -12.98 0.25 72.85
C LYS A 37 -11.95 0.97 71.98
N ARG A 38 -12.41 1.85 71.08
CA ARG A 38 -11.56 2.59 70.11
C ARG A 38 -10.47 3.35 70.86
N ASP A 39 -9.20 3.08 70.54
CA ASP A 39 -8.05 3.74 71.14
C ASP A 39 -7.46 4.75 70.15
N GLN A 40 -8.09 5.92 70.10
CA GLN A 40 -7.73 6.99 69.17
C GLN A 40 -6.30 7.50 69.35
N LYS A 41 -5.77 7.47 70.59
CA LYS A 41 -4.39 7.90 70.85
C LYS A 41 -3.38 6.90 70.30
N LYS A 42 -3.66 5.60 70.50
CA LYS A 42 -2.85 4.53 69.93
C LYS A 42 -2.90 4.56 68.40
N ALA A 43 -4.10 4.66 67.81
CA ALA A 43 -4.28 4.77 66.36
C ALA A 43 -3.52 5.97 65.77
N LEU A 44 -3.62 7.15 66.39
CA LEU A 44 -2.89 8.34 65.95
C LEU A 44 -1.37 8.15 66.02
N SER A 45 -0.85 7.51 67.07
CA SER A 45 0.59 7.22 67.19
C SER A 45 1.09 6.34 66.05
N TYR A 46 0.38 5.25 65.75
CA TYR A 46 0.74 4.34 64.64
C TYR A 46 0.60 5.03 63.28
N PHE A 47 -0.46 5.84 63.10
CA PHE A 47 -0.64 6.62 61.89
C PHE A 47 0.52 7.60 61.64
N LEU A 48 0.96 8.34 62.66
CA LEU A 48 2.09 9.28 62.52
C LEU A 48 3.41 8.57 62.19
N LYS A 49 3.65 7.37 62.74
CA LYS A 49 4.79 6.53 62.36
C LYS A 49 4.70 6.10 60.89
N GLY A 50 3.52 5.67 60.44
CA GLY A 50 3.26 5.33 59.04
C GLY A 50 3.54 6.50 58.09
N VAL A 51 3.07 7.70 58.43
CA VAL A 51 3.34 8.93 57.65
C VAL A 51 4.84 9.22 57.57
N ALA A 52 5.58 9.06 58.68
CA ALA A 52 7.02 9.28 58.69
C ALA A 52 7.80 8.27 57.83
N LEU A 53 7.36 7.01 57.79
CA LEU A 53 7.93 5.97 56.93
C LEU A 53 7.61 6.22 55.45
N GLU A 54 6.37 6.62 55.16
CA GLU A 54 5.93 6.99 53.81
C GLU A 54 6.77 8.14 53.24
N GLN A 55 7.03 9.18 54.03
CA GLN A 55 7.90 10.29 53.62
C GLN A 55 9.35 9.89 53.33
N ARG A 56 9.82 8.80 53.96
CA ARG A 56 11.15 8.22 53.70
C ARG A 56 11.17 7.26 52.50
N GLY A 57 10.01 7.01 51.89
CA GLY A 57 9.85 6.07 50.78
C GLY A 57 9.73 4.61 51.20
N ASP A 58 9.67 4.30 52.50
CA ASP A 58 9.46 2.93 52.98
C ASP A 58 7.96 2.59 53.03
N LEU A 59 7.40 2.40 51.84
CA LEU A 59 5.95 2.23 51.65
C LEU A 59 5.42 0.94 52.30
N ALA A 60 6.23 -0.12 52.31
CA ALA A 60 5.82 -1.41 52.88
C ALA A 60 5.77 -1.34 54.42
N ALA A 61 6.77 -0.74 55.06
CA ALA A 61 6.74 -0.53 56.51
C ALA A 61 5.64 0.47 56.91
N ALA A 62 5.42 1.51 56.10
CA ALA A 62 4.31 2.45 56.32
C ALA A 62 2.95 1.75 56.35
N ILE A 63 2.70 0.82 55.42
CA ILE A 63 1.47 0.01 55.39
C ILE A 63 1.29 -0.79 56.68
N LEU A 64 2.35 -1.40 57.22
CA LEU A 64 2.27 -2.16 58.47
C LEU A 64 1.86 -1.26 59.65
N GLU A 65 2.49 -0.09 59.80
CA GLU A 65 2.12 0.86 60.84
C GLU A 65 0.68 1.38 60.65
N TYR A 66 0.22 1.59 59.42
CA TYR A 66 -1.18 1.93 59.17
C TYR A 66 -2.16 0.80 59.49
N GLN A 67 -1.77 -0.47 59.29
CA GLN A 67 -2.59 -1.63 59.68
C GLN A 67 -2.72 -1.73 61.21
N GLU A 68 -1.63 -1.48 61.95
CA GLU A 68 -1.68 -1.37 63.42
C GLU A 68 -2.57 -0.21 63.88
N ALA A 69 -2.57 0.91 63.13
CA ALA A 69 -3.48 2.02 63.41
C ALA A 69 -4.96 1.62 63.21
N LEU A 70 -5.28 0.86 62.16
CA LEU A 70 -6.63 0.33 61.91
C LEU A 70 -7.10 -0.63 63.00
N GLU A 71 -6.20 -1.45 63.58
CA GLU A 71 -6.58 -2.34 64.68
C GLU A 71 -7.04 -1.59 65.93
N ALA A 72 -6.56 -0.35 66.11
CA ALA A 72 -6.87 0.51 67.25
C ALA A 72 -8.09 1.41 67.01
N ASP A 73 -8.24 1.96 65.79
CA ASP A 73 -9.42 2.73 65.37
C ASP A 73 -9.58 2.71 63.83
N GLU A 74 -10.72 2.23 63.35
CA GLU A 74 -11.03 2.20 61.92
C GLU A 74 -11.45 3.59 61.42
N GLN A 75 -10.59 4.23 60.63
CA GLN A 75 -10.86 5.54 60.02
C GLN A 75 -10.61 5.52 58.51
N ALA A 76 -11.45 6.23 57.76
CA ALA A 76 -11.36 6.33 56.30
C ALA A 76 -9.98 6.83 55.81
N GLY A 77 -9.40 7.81 56.51
CA GLY A 77 -8.09 8.38 56.15
C GLY A 77 -6.92 7.38 56.27
N ILE A 78 -7.02 6.40 57.17
CA ILE A 78 -6.01 5.34 57.32
C ILE A 78 -6.12 4.36 56.15
N TYR A 79 -7.35 3.93 55.81
CA TYR A 79 -7.58 3.11 54.61
C TYR A 79 -7.12 3.80 53.32
N TYR A 80 -7.35 5.12 53.18
CA TYR A 80 -6.84 5.90 52.05
C TYR A 80 -5.31 5.89 51.99
N SER A 81 -4.63 6.07 53.13
CA SER A 81 -3.16 6.06 53.20
C SER A 81 -2.59 4.70 52.83
N ILE A 82 -3.20 3.61 53.31
CA ILE A 82 -2.85 2.23 52.90
C ILE A 82 -3.07 2.04 51.40
N ALA A 83 -4.22 2.47 50.87
CA ALA A 83 -4.56 2.35 49.45
C ALA A 83 -3.54 3.08 48.56
N LYS A 84 -3.13 4.28 48.96
CA LYS A 84 -2.14 5.09 48.25
C LYS A 84 -0.78 4.41 48.20
N ASN A 85 -0.33 3.85 49.33
CA ASN A 85 0.95 3.13 49.38
C ASN A 85 0.91 1.83 48.56
N TYR A 86 -0.18 1.07 48.61
CA TYR A 86 -0.34 -0.10 47.72
C TYR A 86 -0.40 0.29 46.25
N TYR A 87 -1.01 1.44 45.91
CA TYR A 87 -1.04 1.95 44.54
C TYR A 87 0.38 2.28 44.03
N LEU A 88 1.17 2.99 44.84
CA LEU A 88 2.58 3.30 44.52
C LEU A 88 3.44 2.04 44.36
N LEU A 89 3.16 0.99 45.13
CA LEU A 89 3.79 -0.34 45.00
C LEU A 89 3.25 -1.17 43.82
N SER A 90 2.38 -0.61 42.97
CA SER A 90 1.71 -1.32 41.87
C SER A 90 0.89 -2.54 42.29
N LYS A 91 0.46 -2.61 43.57
CA LYS A 91 -0.39 -3.67 44.13
C LYS A 91 -1.87 -3.30 43.98
N LEU A 92 -2.33 -3.18 42.74
CA LEU A 92 -3.62 -2.59 42.37
C LEU A 92 -4.85 -3.25 43.04
N SER A 93 -4.83 -4.57 43.26
CA SER A 93 -5.94 -5.27 43.92
C SER A 93 -6.13 -4.84 45.38
N PHE A 94 -5.02 -4.74 46.14
CA PHE A 94 -5.04 -4.29 47.53
C PHE A 94 -5.32 -2.80 47.64
N ALA A 95 -4.75 -2.00 46.73
CA ALA A 95 -5.04 -0.58 46.62
C ALA A 95 -6.55 -0.33 46.44
N LYS A 96 -7.18 -1.06 45.49
CA LYS A 96 -8.60 -0.95 45.22
C LYS A 96 -9.46 -1.30 46.44
N GLN A 97 -9.16 -2.41 47.12
CA GLN A 97 -9.92 -2.84 48.30
C GLN A 97 -9.91 -1.77 49.40
N ASN A 98 -8.73 -1.22 49.71
CA ASN A 98 -8.59 -0.20 50.74
C ASN A 98 -9.22 1.14 50.32
N ALA A 99 -9.09 1.55 49.05
CA ALA A 99 -9.74 2.76 48.54
C ALA A 99 -11.29 2.66 48.59
N MET A 100 -11.84 1.48 48.27
CA MET A 100 -13.28 1.23 48.41
C MET A 100 -13.73 1.28 49.89
N LYS A 101 -12.91 0.75 50.82
CA LYS A 101 -13.20 0.85 52.26
C LYS A 101 -13.16 2.27 52.79
N ALA A 102 -12.23 3.10 52.32
CA ALA A 102 -12.21 4.52 52.65
C ALA A 102 -13.52 5.21 52.25
N LEU A 103 -14.01 4.94 51.03
CA LEU A 103 -15.29 5.48 50.52
C LEU A 103 -16.54 4.93 51.22
N GLU A 104 -16.50 3.68 51.70
CA GLU A 104 -17.58 3.06 52.46
C GLU A 104 -17.77 3.76 53.82
N ILE A 105 -16.67 4.15 54.46
CA ILE A 105 -16.68 4.83 55.77
C ILE A 105 -16.99 6.32 55.61
N ASP A 106 -16.33 7.00 54.66
CA ASP A 106 -16.55 8.41 54.40
C ASP A 106 -16.56 8.69 52.89
N SER A 107 -17.74 9.03 52.39
CA SER A 107 -18.00 9.29 50.98
C SER A 107 -17.97 10.78 50.62
N ALA A 108 -17.68 11.68 51.56
CA ALA A 108 -17.64 13.12 51.31
C ALA A 108 -16.28 13.60 50.76
N VAL A 109 -15.22 12.81 50.91
CA VAL A 109 -13.85 13.21 50.55
C VAL A 109 -13.54 12.91 49.09
N ALA A 110 -13.26 13.95 48.30
CA ALA A 110 -12.97 13.83 46.86
C ALA A 110 -11.70 13.02 46.55
N ASP A 111 -10.65 13.14 47.37
CA ASP A 111 -9.37 12.46 47.16
C ASP A 111 -9.50 10.93 47.12
N TYR A 112 -10.49 10.37 47.82
CA TYR A 112 -10.73 8.92 47.83
C TYR A 112 -11.27 8.45 46.47
N TYR A 113 -12.14 9.25 45.84
CA TYR A 113 -12.63 9.00 44.48
C TYR A 113 -11.50 9.15 43.45
N PHE A 114 -10.65 10.17 43.57
CA PHE A 114 -9.52 10.36 42.66
C PHE A 114 -8.53 9.19 42.71
N LEU A 115 -8.14 8.74 43.91
CA LEU A 115 -7.27 7.59 44.05
C LEU A 115 -7.90 6.32 43.48
N LEU A 116 -9.18 6.06 43.76
CA LEU A 116 -9.89 4.90 43.20
C LEU A 116 -9.99 4.96 41.67
N SER A 117 -10.26 6.15 41.12
CA SER A 117 -10.26 6.40 39.67
C SER A 117 -8.89 6.12 39.04
N ASP A 118 -7.80 6.56 39.68
CA ASP A 118 -6.43 6.33 39.21
C ASP A 118 -6.07 4.84 39.29
N ILE A 119 -6.47 4.13 40.34
CA ILE A 119 -6.32 2.66 40.47
C ILE A 119 -7.02 1.93 39.32
N TYR A 120 -8.28 2.31 39.01
CA TYR A 120 -9.01 1.72 37.87
C TYR A 120 -8.35 2.05 36.53
N SER A 121 -7.88 3.28 36.35
CA SER A 121 -7.18 3.72 35.14
C SER A 121 -5.88 2.93 34.91
N SER A 122 -5.04 2.78 35.95
CA SER A 122 -3.82 1.94 35.90
C SER A 122 -4.13 0.46 35.65
N SER A 123 -5.34 0.00 36.01
CA SER A 123 -5.82 -1.36 35.71
C SER A 123 -6.41 -1.50 34.29
N ARG A 124 -6.32 -0.47 33.44
CA ARG A 124 -6.97 -0.37 32.11
C ARG A 124 -8.50 -0.52 32.16
N LYS A 125 -9.13 -0.18 33.28
CA LYS A 125 -10.58 -0.23 33.50
C LYS A 125 -11.18 1.16 33.41
N HIS A 126 -11.11 1.76 32.22
CA HIS A 126 -11.53 3.14 31.97
C HIS A 126 -13.01 3.39 32.29
N ASP A 127 -13.91 2.47 31.95
CA ASP A 127 -15.34 2.61 32.28
C ASP A 127 -15.60 2.62 33.79
N SER A 128 -14.90 1.78 34.56
CA SER A 128 -15.01 1.77 36.02
C SER A 128 -14.45 3.06 36.63
N SER A 129 -13.34 3.56 36.09
CA SER A 129 -12.76 4.86 36.49
C SER A 129 -13.75 6.00 36.24
N ALA A 130 -14.42 6.00 35.08
CA ALA A 130 -15.42 7.00 34.73
C ALA A 130 -16.63 6.97 35.68
N ILE A 131 -17.14 5.79 36.04
CA ILE A 131 -18.25 5.66 37.00
C ILE A 131 -17.90 6.27 38.36
N VAL A 132 -16.67 6.05 38.85
CA VAL A 132 -16.21 6.63 40.12
C VAL A 132 -16.22 8.16 40.07
N LEU A 133 -15.73 8.75 38.97
CA LEU A 133 -15.70 10.20 38.79
C LEU A 133 -17.09 10.81 38.55
N GLU A 134 -17.98 10.10 37.84
CA GLU A 134 -19.39 10.52 37.72
C GLU A 134 -20.08 10.55 39.09
N ASN A 135 -19.81 9.56 39.95
CA ASN A 135 -20.36 9.55 41.31
C ASN A 135 -19.85 10.72 42.15
N LEU A 136 -18.56 11.09 42.00
CA LEU A 136 -18.01 12.29 42.62
C LEU A 136 -18.76 13.55 42.13
N LEU A 137 -18.90 13.72 40.81
CA LEU A 137 -19.55 14.90 40.23
C LEU A 137 -21.05 15.03 40.53
N ARG A 138 -21.75 13.90 40.76
CA ARG A 138 -23.15 13.92 41.24
C ARG A 138 -23.28 14.49 42.65
N ARG A 139 -22.25 14.33 43.47
CA ARG A 139 -22.21 14.82 44.86
C ARG A 139 -21.70 16.24 44.93
N ASP A 140 -20.59 16.50 44.24
CA ASP A 140 -19.94 17.78 44.21
C ASP A 140 -19.60 18.17 42.76
N SER A 141 -20.47 18.99 42.17
CA SER A 141 -20.33 19.49 40.81
C SER A 141 -19.32 20.66 40.67
N LEU A 142 -18.67 21.07 41.76
CA LEU A 142 -17.64 22.09 41.78
C LEU A 142 -16.23 21.51 41.66
N GLN A 143 -16.08 20.18 41.65
CA GLN A 143 -14.79 19.50 41.47
C GLN A 143 -14.29 19.59 40.03
N LEU A 144 -13.66 20.71 39.66
CA LEU A 144 -13.18 20.98 38.29
C LEU A 144 -12.23 19.89 37.75
N ASN A 145 -11.30 19.42 38.59
CA ASN A 145 -10.36 18.35 38.22
C ASN A 145 -11.07 17.03 37.89
N ALA A 146 -12.23 16.77 38.49
CA ALA A 146 -13.02 15.58 38.20
C ALA A 146 -13.61 15.60 36.79
N TYR A 147 -14.01 16.76 36.26
CA TYR A 147 -14.42 16.89 34.86
C TYR A 147 -13.28 16.53 33.90
N TYR A 148 -12.08 17.09 34.12
CA TYR A 148 -10.92 16.80 33.28
C TYR A 148 -10.55 15.31 33.31
N LYS A 149 -10.38 14.73 34.51
CA LYS A 149 -10.10 13.30 34.66
C LYS A 149 -11.19 12.42 34.04
N LEU A 150 -12.46 12.81 34.15
CA LEU A 150 -13.58 12.04 33.60
C LEU A 150 -13.58 12.07 32.06
N ALA A 151 -13.40 13.24 31.46
CA ALA A 151 -13.29 13.37 30.02
C ALA A 151 -12.13 12.52 29.46
N ARG A 152 -10.98 12.52 30.14
CA ARG A 152 -9.82 11.66 29.80
C ARG A 152 -10.17 10.17 29.75
N GLN A 153 -11.03 9.67 30.65
CA GLN A 153 -11.44 8.26 30.63
C GLN A 153 -12.31 7.90 29.40
N TYR A 154 -12.98 8.89 28.79
CA TYR A 154 -13.89 8.68 27.67
C TYR A 154 -13.28 8.98 26.29
N GLU A 155 -12.11 9.60 26.18
CA GLU A 155 -11.54 10.02 24.88
C GLU A 155 -11.46 8.89 23.85
N GLN A 156 -11.10 7.68 24.29
CA GLN A 156 -10.95 6.53 23.40
C GLN A 156 -12.27 5.83 23.10
N SER A 157 -13.09 5.60 24.13
CA SER A 157 -14.30 4.77 24.02
C SER A 157 -15.53 5.57 23.60
N ARG A 158 -15.63 6.85 24.00
CA ARG A 158 -16.80 7.73 23.83
C ARG A 158 -16.37 9.19 23.58
N PRO A 159 -15.69 9.49 22.46
CA PRO A 159 -15.08 10.80 22.21
C PRO A 159 -16.06 11.97 22.24
N LYS A 160 -17.30 11.79 21.76
CA LYS A 160 -18.34 12.83 21.83
C LYS A 160 -18.72 13.18 23.27
N LYS A 161 -18.86 12.16 24.13
CA LYS A 161 -19.14 12.36 25.56
C LYS A 161 -17.97 13.03 26.27
N ALA A 162 -16.72 12.66 25.92
CA ALA A 162 -15.53 13.33 26.45
C ALA A 162 -15.54 14.83 26.10
N ALA A 163 -15.86 15.17 24.85
CA ALA A 163 -15.96 16.54 24.38
C ALA A 163 -17.03 17.34 25.13
N GLU A 164 -18.24 16.80 25.33
CA GLU A 164 -19.30 17.45 26.12
C GLU A 164 -18.87 17.78 27.56
N ILE A 165 -18.04 16.90 28.17
CA ILE A 165 -17.53 17.08 29.53
C ILE A 165 -16.44 18.15 29.56
N TYR A 166 -15.55 18.18 28.57
CA TYR A 166 -14.58 19.28 28.42
C TYR A 166 -15.26 20.62 28.14
N GLU A 167 -16.28 20.68 27.29
CA GLU A 167 -17.10 21.88 27.09
C GLU A 167 -17.76 22.32 28.42
N ALA A 168 -18.24 21.37 29.23
CA ALA A 168 -18.81 21.66 30.56
C ALA A 168 -17.77 22.22 31.54
N LEU A 169 -16.52 21.75 31.47
CA LEU A 169 -15.41 22.29 32.24
C LEU A 169 -15.10 23.74 31.82
N LEU A 170 -14.95 24.00 30.52
CA LEU A 170 -14.68 25.34 30.00
C LEU A 170 -15.79 26.35 30.29
N ARG A 171 -17.06 25.91 30.37
CA ARG A 171 -18.17 26.77 30.83
C ARG A 171 -17.99 27.27 32.28
N LYS A 172 -17.23 26.54 33.11
CA LYS A 172 -16.97 26.89 34.52
C LYS A 172 -15.66 27.66 34.68
N THR A 173 -14.64 27.34 33.90
CA THR A 173 -13.29 27.89 34.09
C THR A 173 -12.89 28.96 33.08
N GLY A 174 -13.64 29.09 31.99
CA GLY A 174 -13.24 29.92 30.85
C GLY A 174 -12.30 29.17 29.91
N LYS A 175 -11.61 29.90 29.05
CA LYS A 175 -10.71 29.33 28.03
C LYS A 175 -9.44 28.78 28.68
N GLU A 176 -9.20 27.49 28.55
CA GLU A 176 -7.99 26.82 29.04
C GLU A 176 -7.27 26.11 27.90
N TRP A 177 -5.98 26.40 27.74
CA TRP A 177 -5.15 25.85 26.66
C TRP A 177 -5.21 24.32 26.56
N THR A 178 -4.92 23.63 27.66
CA THR A 178 -4.85 22.15 27.68
C THR A 178 -6.17 21.51 27.29
N VAL A 179 -7.30 22.09 27.73
CA VAL A 179 -8.64 21.55 27.45
C VAL A 179 -9.05 21.84 26.01
N LEU A 180 -8.79 23.05 25.50
CA LEU A 180 -9.07 23.42 24.12
C LEU A 180 -8.26 22.60 23.12
N LEU A 181 -6.99 22.29 23.41
CA LEU A 181 -6.18 21.40 22.57
C LEU A 181 -6.79 20.00 22.49
N ARG A 182 -7.25 19.44 23.63
CA ARG A 182 -7.94 18.14 23.65
C ARG A 182 -9.26 18.17 22.88
N LEU A 183 -10.01 19.27 22.97
CA LEU A 183 -11.24 19.44 22.20
C LEU A 183 -10.95 19.48 20.69
N ALA A 184 -9.95 20.24 20.24
CA ALA A 184 -9.55 20.28 18.84
C ALA A 184 -9.18 18.88 18.31
N GLU A 185 -8.34 18.13 19.04
CA GLU A 185 -7.97 16.75 18.69
C GLU A 185 -9.18 15.80 18.63
N LEU A 186 -10.11 15.91 19.59
CA LEU A 186 -11.31 15.08 19.63
C LEU A 186 -12.25 15.38 18.47
N TYR A 187 -12.51 16.66 18.20
CA TYR A 187 -13.39 17.06 17.10
C TYR A 187 -12.81 16.67 15.75
N GLU A 188 -11.49 16.85 15.54
CA GLU A 188 -10.81 16.40 14.31
C GLU A 188 -11.01 14.89 14.11
N LYS A 189 -10.76 14.08 15.15
CA LYS A 189 -10.95 12.62 15.09
C LYS A 189 -12.38 12.21 14.79
N THR A 190 -13.36 12.99 15.27
CA THR A 190 -14.78 12.73 15.01
C THR A 190 -15.31 13.36 13.72
N GLY A 191 -14.47 14.11 12.99
CA GLY A 191 -14.83 14.80 11.74
C GLY A 191 -15.70 16.04 11.92
N ASP A 192 -15.75 16.63 13.11
CA ASP A 192 -16.52 17.86 13.38
C ASP A 192 -15.66 19.10 13.06
N ALA A 193 -15.74 19.54 11.81
CA ALA A 193 -14.93 20.62 11.25
C ALA A 193 -15.08 21.94 12.00
N GLU A 194 -16.32 22.41 12.18
CA GLU A 194 -16.59 23.72 12.79
C GLU A 194 -16.17 23.77 14.26
N LYS A 195 -16.38 22.69 15.02
CA LYS A 195 -15.92 22.65 16.42
C LYS A 195 -14.40 22.53 16.54
N THR A 196 -13.74 21.87 15.57
CA THR A 196 -12.27 21.84 15.49
C THR A 196 -11.73 23.25 15.31
N ILE A 197 -12.25 23.97 14.30
CA ILE A 197 -11.88 25.36 14.02
C ILE A 197 -12.14 26.26 15.22
N SER A 198 -13.34 26.21 15.81
CA SER A 198 -13.69 27.06 16.95
C SER A 198 -12.78 26.83 18.17
N SER A 199 -12.37 25.57 18.42
CA SER A 199 -11.42 25.25 19.48
C SER A 199 -10.03 25.84 19.20
N MET A 200 -9.59 25.81 17.93
CA MET A 200 -8.33 26.39 17.47
C MET A 200 -8.34 27.93 17.51
N GLU A 201 -9.43 28.58 17.11
CA GLU A 201 -9.62 30.03 17.27
C GLU A 201 -9.59 30.43 18.75
N ALA A 202 -10.19 29.62 19.61
CA ALA A 202 -10.15 29.85 21.05
C ALA A 202 -8.72 29.71 21.61
N LEU A 203 -7.92 28.75 21.13
CA LEU A 203 -6.49 28.64 21.46
C LEU A 203 -5.72 29.89 21.02
N LEU A 204 -5.91 30.34 19.78
CA LEU A 204 -5.26 31.54 19.26
C LEU A 204 -5.64 32.79 20.05
N SER A 205 -6.86 32.85 20.59
CA SER A 205 -7.28 33.99 21.42
C SER A 205 -6.61 34.05 22.81
N ILE A 206 -6.01 32.95 23.28
CA ILE A 206 -5.22 32.92 24.52
C ILE A 206 -3.81 33.47 24.25
N ASP A 207 -3.20 33.05 23.15
CA ASP A 207 -1.84 33.42 22.76
C ASP A 207 -1.82 33.76 21.26
N ARG A 208 -1.98 35.05 20.95
CA ARG A 208 -2.03 35.57 19.58
C ARG A 208 -0.68 35.56 18.88
N ASP A 209 0.42 35.54 19.62
CA ASP A 209 1.77 35.59 19.03
C ASP A 209 2.28 34.18 18.68
N ASN A 210 1.49 33.14 18.98
CA ASN A 210 1.84 31.76 18.70
C ASN A 210 1.69 31.40 17.21
N THR A 211 2.72 31.70 16.43
CA THR A 211 2.73 31.45 14.97
C THR A 211 2.47 30.00 14.60
N GLN A 212 2.80 29.03 15.47
CA GLN A 212 2.53 27.62 15.21
C GLN A 212 1.03 27.30 15.22
N ILE A 213 0.26 27.89 16.16
CA ILE A 213 -1.20 27.74 16.21
C ILE A 213 -1.85 28.39 15.00
N VAL A 214 -1.34 29.55 14.58
CA VAL A 214 -1.84 30.28 13.41
C VAL A 214 -1.70 29.41 12.15
N LYS A 215 -0.52 28.82 11.94
CA LYS A 215 -0.26 27.92 10.80
C LYS A 215 -1.18 26.70 10.83
N LEU A 216 -1.33 26.07 12.00
CA LEU A 216 -2.22 24.92 12.16
C LEU A 216 -3.70 25.27 11.94
N LEU A 217 -4.15 26.43 12.41
CA LEU A 217 -5.51 26.93 12.16
C LEU A 217 -5.74 27.20 10.67
N ALA A 218 -4.79 27.83 9.98
CA ALA A 218 -4.86 28.01 8.54
C ALA A 218 -4.95 26.68 7.79
N ASP A 219 -4.20 25.65 8.21
CA ASP A 219 -4.31 24.30 7.66
C ASP A 219 -5.70 23.68 7.88
N TYR A 220 -6.32 23.88 9.04
CA TYR A 220 -7.70 23.44 9.28
C TYR A 220 -8.69 24.20 8.38
N TYR A 221 -8.52 25.52 8.22
CA TYR A 221 -9.34 26.29 7.30
C TYR A 221 -9.25 25.80 5.87
N ILE A 222 -8.04 25.52 5.35
CA ILE A 222 -7.84 24.96 4.01
C ILE A 222 -8.53 23.60 3.90
N ARG A 223 -8.29 22.69 4.85
CA ARG A 223 -8.85 21.32 4.83
C ARG A 223 -10.37 21.30 4.89
N PHE A 224 -10.98 22.24 5.61
CA PHE A 224 -12.43 22.35 5.75
C PHE A 224 -13.06 23.35 4.78
N ASN A 225 -12.38 23.66 3.68
CA ASN A 225 -12.89 24.48 2.57
C ASN A 225 -13.29 25.92 2.98
N ARG A 226 -12.63 26.46 4.01
CA ARG A 226 -12.73 27.86 4.47
C ARG A 226 -11.52 28.66 4.00
N SER A 227 -11.23 28.59 2.71
CA SER A 227 -10.04 29.17 2.09
C SER A 227 -9.92 30.68 2.31
N ASP A 228 -11.04 31.41 2.34
CA ASP A 228 -11.02 32.87 2.56
C ASP A 228 -10.58 33.23 3.99
N ASP A 229 -10.94 32.42 4.99
CA ASP A 229 -10.46 32.60 6.36
C ASP A 229 -8.97 32.31 6.48
N ALA A 230 -8.50 31.25 5.83
CA ALA A 230 -7.07 30.94 5.74
C ALA A 230 -6.28 32.05 5.06
N LEU A 231 -6.79 32.61 3.97
CA LEU A 231 -6.13 33.70 3.25
C LEU A 231 -5.99 34.93 4.13
N ARG A 232 -7.10 35.37 4.76
CA ARG A 232 -7.10 36.52 5.67
C ARG A 232 -6.12 36.33 6.82
N LEU A 233 -6.13 35.14 7.44
CA LEU A 233 -5.25 34.83 8.55
C LEU A 233 -3.77 34.85 8.11
N ALA A 234 -3.45 34.28 6.95
CA ALA A 234 -2.08 34.31 6.43
C ALA A 234 -1.63 35.74 6.09
N GLU A 235 -2.47 36.52 5.42
CA GLU A 235 -2.19 37.91 5.05
C GLU A 235 -2.00 38.81 6.28
N GLU A 236 -2.83 38.64 7.32
CA GLU A 236 -2.71 39.37 8.59
C GLU A 236 -1.32 39.16 9.21
N TYR A 237 -0.85 37.91 9.28
CA TYR A 237 0.45 37.60 9.89
C TYR A 237 1.63 37.97 8.99
N LEU A 238 1.46 37.94 7.67
CA LEU A 238 2.49 38.42 6.73
C LEU A 238 2.75 39.92 6.85
N LEU A 239 1.83 40.73 7.41
CA LEU A 239 2.11 42.14 7.69
C LEU A 239 3.20 42.32 8.76
N SER A 240 3.23 41.44 9.77
CA SER A 240 4.20 41.48 10.86
C SER A 240 5.42 40.58 10.61
N TYR A 241 5.23 39.52 9.83
CA TYR A 241 6.25 38.51 9.51
C TYR A 241 6.37 38.32 7.99
N PRO A 242 6.77 39.36 7.22
CA PRO A 242 6.75 39.32 5.76
C PRO A 242 7.65 38.24 5.16
N ASP A 243 8.73 37.86 5.86
CA ASP A 243 9.70 36.87 5.43
C ASP A 243 9.42 35.45 5.98
N ASP A 244 8.33 35.24 6.73
CA ASP A 244 7.97 33.90 7.23
C ASP A 244 7.43 33.03 6.10
N ILE A 245 8.28 32.10 5.65
CA ILE A 245 7.99 31.18 4.56
C ILE A 245 6.75 30.31 4.81
N GLY A 246 6.46 29.95 6.06
CA GLY A 246 5.27 29.16 6.38
C GLY A 246 3.99 29.92 6.06
N PHE A 247 3.92 31.22 6.36
CA PHE A 247 2.75 32.03 5.99
C PHE A 247 2.68 32.32 4.49
N GLN A 248 3.83 32.51 3.82
CA GLN A 248 3.89 32.66 2.36
C GLN A 248 3.39 31.37 1.66
N GLU A 249 3.79 30.20 2.17
CA GLU A 249 3.37 28.90 1.65
C GLU A 249 1.88 28.65 1.88
N ILE A 250 1.35 28.96 3.07
CA ILE A 250 -0.09 28.90 3.36
C ILE A 250 -0.86 29.75 2.33
N ARG A 251 -0.44 31.00 2.09
CA ARG A 251 -1.05 31.86 1.07
C ARG A 251 -1.05 31.19 -0.32
N GLY A 252 0.07 30.60 -0.74
CA GLY A 252 0.17 29.84 -1.98
C GLY A 252 -0.79 28.64 -2.05
N ARG A 253 -0.86 27.84 -0.98
CA ARG A 253 -1.75 26.67 -0.86
C ARG A 253 -3.23 27.07 -0.87
N VAL A 254 -3.57 28.21 -0.26
CA VAL A 254 -4.92 28.77 -0.30
C VAL A 254 -5.33 29.13 -1.72
N TYR A 255 -4.45 29.76 -2.50
CA TYR A 255 -4.73 30.05 -3.91
C TYR A 255 -4.94 28.78 -4.74
N ILE A 256 -4.18 27.70 -4.48
CA ILE A 256 -4.43 26.39 -5.09
C ILE A 256 -5.84 25.88 -4.72
N ALA A 257 -6.20 25.94 -3.44
CA ALA A 257 -7.51 25.48 -2.95
C ALA A 257 -8.67 26.28 -3.57
N GLN A 258 -8.47 27.57 -3.82
CA GLN A 258 -9.42 28.45 -4.53
C GLN A 258 -9.40 28.26 -6.06
N LYS A 259 -8.46 27.46 -6.59
CA LYS A 259 -8.16 27.34 -8.03
C LYS A 259 -7.70 28.64 -8.69
N ASP A 260 -7.23 29.61 -7.90
CA ASP A 260 -6.55 30.80 -8.42
C ASP A 260 -5.09 30.47 -8.70
N TYR A 261 -4.88 29.72 -9.78
CA TYR A 261 -3.56 29.25 -10.15
C TYR A 261 -2.62 30.38 -10.51
N ARG A 262 -3.13 31.50 -11.01
CA ARG A 262 -2.29 32.66 -11.34
C ARG A 262 -1.63 33.21 -10.09
N SER A 263 -2.40 33.40 -9.02
CA SER A 263 -1.88 33.90 -7.74
C SER A 263 -1.03 32.84 -7.04
N ALA A 264 -1.39 31.56 -7.12
CA ALA A 264 -0.58 30.46 -6.59
C ALA A 264 0.83 30.46 -7.22
N ILE A 265 0.91 30.51 -8.56
CA ILE A 265 2.18 30.52 -9.29
C ILE A 265 3.05 31.70 -8.87
N ALA A 266 2.46 32.89 -8.74
CA ALA A 266 3.19 34.08 -8.30
C ALA A 266 3.74 33.91 -6.87
N ALA A 267 2.93 33.38 -5.94
CA ALA A 267 3.33 33.15 -4.56
C ALA A 267 4.48 32.11 -4.46
N TYR A 268 4.39 30.99 -5.18
CA TYR A 268 5.45 29.98 -5.18
C TYR A 268 6.71 30.46 -5.89
N ALA A 269 6.58 31.22 -6.99
CA ALA A 269 7.73 31.80 -7.71
C ALA A 269 8.52 32.79 -6.83
N GLU A 270 7.84 33.57 -6.00
CA GLU A 270 8.45 34.49 -5.04
C GLU A 270 9.34 33.72 -4.04
N ILE A 271 8.81 32.66 -3.44
CA ILE A 271 9.53 31.83 -2.47
C ILE A 271 10.73 31.15 -3.14
N ILE A 272 10.51 30.51 -4.30
CA ILE A 272 11.53 29.74 -5.02
C ILE A 272 12.65 30.65 -5.57
N GLY A 273 12.32 31.86 -6.00
CA GLY A 273 13.28 32.85 -6.47
C GLY A 273 14.13 33.47 -5.36
N ASN A 274 13.77 33.27 -4.09
CA ASN A 274 14.53 33.79 -2.96
C ASN A 274 15.82 32.96 -2.75
N ASN A 275 16.91 33.39 -3.37
CA ASN A 275 18.22 32.73 -3.28
C ASN A 275 18.85 32.73 -1.87
N THR A 276 18.29 33.46 -0.91
CA THR A 276 18.72 33.37 0.50
C THR A 276 18.19 32.10 1.18
N LEU A 277 17.12 31.49 0.64
CA LEU A 277 16.60 30.23 1.15
C LEU A 277 17.49 29.05 0.75
N PRO A 278 17.75 28.11 1.68
CA PRO A 278 18.43 26.87 1.35
C PRO A 278 17.77 26.19 0.16
N PHE A 279 18.58 25.66 -0.76
CA PHE A 279 18.09 24.92 -1.92
C PHE A 279 17.10 23.81 -1.53
N GLY A 280 17.40 23.09 -0.44
CA GLY A 280 16.51 22.07 0.14
C GLY A 280 15.11 22.57 0.45
N THR A 281 14.97 23.78 1.00
CA THR A 281 13.65 24.37 1.27
C THR A 281 12.93 24.73 -0.03
N ARG A 282 13.64 25.33 -0.98
CA ARG A 282 13.07 25.74 -2.27
C ARG A 282 12.59 24.54 -3.09
N ILE A 283 13.33 23.43 -3.09
CA ILE A 283 12.93 22.21 -3.79
C ILE A 283 11.73 21.53 -3.13
N THR A 284 11.64 21.50 -1.79
CA THR A 284 10.47 20.98 -1.07
C THR A 284 9.21 21.76 -1.45
N ILE A 285 9.30 23.09 -1.45
CA ILE A 285 8.17 23.97 -1.80
C ILE A 285 7.76 23.81 -3.27
N ALA A 286 8.72 23.66 -4.18
CA ALA A 286 8.43 23.35 -5.59
C ALA A 286 7.76 21.97 -5.75
N ASN A 287 8.18 20.97 -4.96
CA ASN A 287 7.57 19.65 -4.93
C ASN A 287 6.11 19.69 -4.45
N ASP A 288 5.80 20.48 -3.42
CA ASP A 288 4.43 20.60 -2.91
C ASP A 288 3.48 21.15 -3.99
N PHE A 289 3.97 22.09 -4.79
CA PHE A 289 3.21 22.59 -5.94
C PHE A 289 3.14 21.58 -7.10
N TYR A 290 4.19 20.77 -7.33
CA TYR A 290 4.14 19.63 -8.26
C TYR A 290 3.09 18.58 -7.87
N VAL A 291 2.97 18.25 -6.59
CA VAL A 291 1.94 17.33 -6.10
C VAL A 291 0.53 17.85 -6.40
N ALA A 292 0.32 19.17 -6.36
CA ALA A 292 -0.93 19.77 -6.82
C ALA A 292 -1.15 19.57 -8.33
N ALA A 293 -0.11 19.65 -9.15
CA ALA A 293 -0.20 19.42 -10.60
C ALA A 293 -0.47 17.97 -11.01
N LEU A 294 -0.15 16.99 -10.16
CA LEU A 294 -0.58 15.61 -10.36
C LEU A 294 -2.10 15.43 -10.22
N ARG A 295 -2.77 16.35 -9.51
CA ARG A 295 -4.23 16.35 -9.35
C ARG A 295 -4.93 17.21 -10.39
N ASP A 296 -4.26 18.22 -10.92
CA ASP A 296 -4.76 19.11 -11.97
C ASP A 296 -3.67 19.38 -13.01
N SER A 297 -3.81 18.75 -14.18
CA SER A 297 -2.82 18.82 -15.26
C SER A 297 -2.63 20.23 -15.84
N SER A 298 -3.56 21.16 -15.60
CA SER A 298 -3.40 22.57 -16.01
C SER A 298 -2.22 23.27 -15.31
N LEU A 299 -1.76 22.72 -14.17
CA LEU A 299 -0.63 23.22 -13.41
C LEU A 299 0.73 22.70 -13.88
N LEU A 300 0.77 21.70 -14.77
CA LEU A 300 2.05 21.09 -15.19
C LEU A 300 3.00 22.09 -15.85
N GLU A 301 2.51 22.94 -16.75
CA GLU A 301 3.33 23.96 -17.42
C GLU A 301 3.86 25.04 -16.45
N PRO A 302 3.05 25.61 -15.55
CA PRO A 302 3.55 26.49 -14.50
C PRO A 302 4.59 25.85 -13.58
N VAL A 303 4.34 24.62 -13.13
CA VAL A 303 5.29 23.88 -12.28
C VAL A 303 6.60 23.64 -13.03
N LYS A 304 6.53 23.24 -14.30
CA LYS A 304 7.71 23.08 -15.17
C LYS A 304 8.56 24.35 -15.24
N LYS A 305 7.92 25.52 -15.38
CA LYS A 305 8.63 26.82 -15.38
C LYS A 305 9.35 27.11 -14.06
N LEU A 306 8.75 26.74 -12.92
CA LEU A 306 9.40 26.88 -11.61
C LEU A 306 10.62 25.97 -11.48
N PHE A 307 10.51 24.71 -11.90
CA PHE A 307 11.68 23.82 -11.92
C PHE A 307 12.74 24.33 -12.89
N TYR A 308 12.39 24.94 -14.03
CA TYR A 308 13.39 25.60 -14.89
C TYR A 308 14.05 26.82 -14.26
N GLN A 309 13.37 27.54 -13.37
CA GLN A 309 14.01 28.61 -12.61
C GLN A 309 15.03 28.03 -11.63
N LEU A 310 14.64 27.00 -10.86
CA LEU A 310 15.56 26.28 -9.97
C LEU A 310 16.76 25.72 -10.73
N ASP A 311 16.52 25.14 -11.91
CA ASP A 311 17.53 24.50 -12.75
C ASP A 311 18.62 25.45 -13.26
N ARG A 312 18.34 26.75 -13.35
CA ARG A 312 19.34 27.76 -13.75
C ARG A 312 20.36 28.01 -12.65
N ASP A 313 19.94 27.85 -11.40
CA ASP A 313 20.71 28.23 -10.22
C ASP A 313 21.43 27.03 -9.59
N THR A 314 21.29 25.83 -10.17
CA THR A 314 21.84 24.59 -9.61
C THR A 314 22.16 23.53 -10.67
N THR A 315 23.07 22.61 -10.32
CA THR A 315 23.28 21.35 -11.05
C THR A 315 22.73 20.14 -10.29
N ALA A 316 21.88 20.39 -9.29
CA ALA A 316 21.24 19.36 -8.47
C ALA A 316 20.43 18.37 -9.32
N TRP A 317 20.65 17.09 -9.09
CA TRP A 317 19.97 16.03 -9.84
C TRP A 317 18.47 16.00 -9.51
N GLU A 318 18.09 16.45 -8.32
CA GLU A 318 16.71 16.52 -7.83
C GLU A 318 15.82 17.32 -8.79
N VAL A 319 16.32 18.46 -9.29
CA VAL A 319 15.58 19.28 -10.26
C VAL A 319 15.37 18.52 -11.56
N LYS A 320 16.40 17.82 -12.06
CA LYS A 320 16.30 16.99 -13.27
C LYS A 320 15.31 15.85 -13.06
N MET A 321 15.27 15.26 -11.86
CA MET A 321 14.33 14.20 -11.52
C MET A 321 12.88 14.68 -11.64
N TYR A 322 12.56 15.86 -11.09
CA TYR A 322 11.23 16.45 -11.23
C TYR A 322 10.92 16.86 -12.68
N LEU A 323 11.86 17.45 -13.41
CA LEU A 323 11.66 17.78 -14.83
C LEU A 323 11.40 16.53 -15.69
N GLY A 324 12.08 15.42 -15.39
CA GLY A 324 11.82 14.13 -16.03
C GLY A 324 10.43 13.59 -15.70
N ALA A 325 10.01 13.67 -14.43
CA ALA A 325 8.68 13.24 -14.00
C ALA A 325 7.57 14.10 -14.62
N ILE A 326 7.74 15.42 -14.68
CA ILE A 326 6.80 16.32 -15.37
C ILE A 326 6.71 15.98 -16.86
N ALA A 327 7.83 15.65 -17.51
CA ALA A 327 7.83 15.26 -18.91
C ALA A 327 7.05 13.95 -19.15
N ILE A 328 7.10 12.98 -18.23
CA ILE A 328 6.25 11.77 -18.27
C ILE A 328 4.76 12.14 -18.23
N GLU A 329 4.36 13.00 -17.29
CA GLU A 329 2.96 13.44 -17.19
C GLU A 329 2.48 14.17 -18.46
N GLN A 330 3.39 14.84 -19.16
CA GLN A 330 3.14 15.49 -20.44
C GLN A 330 3.23 14.55 -21.65
N ARG A 331 3.55 13.27 -21.46
CA ARG A 331 3.85 12.29 -22.52
C ARG A 331 4.97 12.72 -23.46
N ASP A 332 5.92 13.51 -22.94
CA ASP A 332 7.14 13.93 -23.64
C ASP A 332 8.29 12.99 -23.24
N ASP A 333 8.25 11.77 -23.76
CA ASP A 333 9.27 10.74 -23.49
C ASP A 333 10.68 11.21 -23.87
N SER A 334 10.80 12.06 -24.90
CA SER A 334 12.10 12.59 -25.34
C SER A 334 12.75 13.46 -24.27
N SER A 335 11.98 14.38 -23.67
CA SER A 335 12.47 15.18 -22.55
C SER A 335 12.69 14.32 -21.30
N ALA A 336 11.80 13.36 -21.01
CA ALA A 336 11.93 12.48 -19.86
C ALA A 336 13.23 11.65 -19.91
N ILE A 337 13.51 11.01 -21.05
CA ILE A 337 14.75 10.26 -21.30
C ILE A 337 15.97 11.18 -21.12
N LYS A 338 15.92 12.40 -21.66
CA LYS A 338 17.01 13.38 -21.51
C LYS A 338 17.26 13.72 -20.04
N TYR A 339 16.22 14.03 -19.26
CA TYR A 339 16.38 14.46 -17.87
C TYR A 339 16.79 13.31 -16.94
N PHE A 340 16.16 12.14 -17.04
CA PHE A 340 16.60 10.97 -16.25
C PHE A 340 18.02 10.54 -16.62
N GLY A 341 18.42 10.67 -17.90
CA GLY A 341 19.81 10.47 -18.33
C GLY A 341 20.81 11.50 -17.79
N GLN A 342 20.35 12.68 -17.37
CA GLN A 342 21.19 13.62 -16.61
C GLN A 342 21.29 13.18 -15.14
N VAL A 343 20.19 12.71 -14.54
CA VAL A 343 20.18 12.22 -13.15
C VAL A 343 21.15 11.06 -12.98
N THR A 344 21.13 10.06 -13.87
CA THR A 344 22.06 8.90 -13.77
C THR A 344 23.54 9.28 -13.88
N LYS A 345 23.86 10.43 -14.48
CA LYS A 345 25.24 10.96 -14.56
C LYS A 345 25.61 11.83 -13.36
N LEU A 346 24.67 12.63 -12.87
CA LEU A 346 24.86 13.55 -11.73
C LEU A 346 24.87 12.79 -10.40
N ASP A 347 23.99 11.80 -10.27
CA ASP A 347 23.93 10.89 -9.14
C ASP A 347 23.73 9.44 -9.62
N PRO A 348 24.84 8.73 -9.90
CA PRO A 348 24.79 7.30 -10.26
C PRO A 348 24.18 6.41 -9.17
N SER A 349 24.11 6.87 -7.91
CA SER A 349 23.49 6.14 -6.80
C SER A 349 21.96 6.26 -6.76
N ASN A 350 21.39 7.13 -7.61
CA ASN A 350 19.94 7.27 -7.74
C ASN A 350 19.34 6.13 -8.56
N LYS A 351 18.97 5.06 -7.87
CA LYS A 351 18.33 3.88 -8.44
C LYS A 351 17.08 4.16 -9.26
N GLU A 352 16.23 5.08 -8.77
CA GLU A 352 14.95 5.40 -9.39
C GLU A 352 15.14 5.99 -10.80
N ALA A 353 16.18 6.81 -10.98
CA ALA A 353 16.51 7.36 -12.30
C ALA A 353 16.92 6.29 -13.32
N TRP A 354 17.69 5.28 -12.89
CA TRP A 354 18.05 4.15 -13.74
C TRP A 354 16.81 3.35 -14.16
N ILE A 355 15.92 3.05 -13.21
CA ILE A 355 14.67 2.35 -13.47
C ILE A 355 13.80 3.12 -14.46
N ARG A 356 13.57 4.42 -14.22
CA ARG A 356 12.71 5.25 -15.09
C ARG A 356 13.28 5.39 -16.49
N LEU A 357 14.59 5.62 -16.61
CA LEU A 357 15.24 5.74 -17.92
C LEU A 357 15.24 4.41 -18.67
N GLY A 358 15.59 3.31 -18.00
CA GLY A 358 15.59 1.97 -18.59
C GLY A 358 14.20 1.54 -19.04
N GLY A 359 13.18 1.78 -18.21
CA GLY A 359 11.77 1.53 -18.54
C GLY A 359 11.31 2.34 -19.75
N LEU A 360 11.60 3.64 -19.79
CA LEU A 360 11.24 4.48 -20.95
C LEU A 360 11.89 4.01 -22.24
N LEU A 361 13.17 3.65 -22.21
CA LEU A 361 13.86 3.12 -23.38
C LEU A 361 13.24 1.78 -23.82
N PHE A 362 12.88 0.92 -22.87
CA PHE A 362 12.19 -0.34 -23.16
C PHE A 362 10.82 -0.12 -23.80
N ASP A 363 9.99 0.76 -23.24
CA ASP A 363 8.65 1.08 -23.74
C ASP A 363 8.71 1.72 -25.14
N ASN A 364 9.76 2.51 -25.41
CA ASN A 364 10.05 3.07 -26.73
C ASN A 364 10.71 2.06 -27.69
N ARG A 365 10.72 0.76 -27.37
CA ARG A 365 11.31 -0.33 -28.16
C ARG A 365 12.80 -0.18 -28.44
N LYS A 366 13.50 0.66 -27.67
CA LYS A 366 14.95 0.85 -27.74
C LYS A 366 15.66 -0.18 -26.85
N TYR A 367 15.36 -1.46 -27.08
CA TYR A 367 15.79 -2.56 -26.22
C TYR A 367 17.31 -2.65 -26.06
N LYS A 368 18.06 -2.41 -27.15
CA LYS A 368 19.52 -2.40 -27.10
C LYS A 368 20.06 -1.26 -26.22
N GLU A 369 19.52 -0.05 -26.36
CA GLU A 369 19.91 1.10 -25.53
C GLU A 369 19.54 0.88 -24.06
N ALA A 370 18.35 0.32 -23.79
CA ALA A 370 17.90 -0.03 -22.45
C ALA A 370 18.84 -1.06 -21.79
N ALA A 371 19.22 -2.10 -22.53
CA ALA A 371 20.16 -3.11 -22.05
C ALA A 371 21.55 -2.52 -21.77
N GLU A 372 22.12 -1.75 -22.70
CA GLU A 372 23.43 -1.11 -22.52
C GLU A 372 23.44 -0.16 -21.32
N LEU A 373 22.40 0.65 -21.16
CA LEU A 373 22.23 1.53 -20.01
C LEU A 373 22.17 0.74 -18.69
N LEU A 374 21.22 -0.18 -18.56
CA LEU A 374 21.02 -0.89 -17.30
C LEU A 374 22.18 -1.84 -16.99
N GLN A 375 22.91 -2.32 -18.00
CA GLN A 375 24.16 -3.05 -17.82
C GLN A 375 25.24 -2.20 -17.14
N SER A 376 25.24 -0.88 -17.35
CA SER A 376 26.15 0.03 -16.63
C SER A 376 25.67 0.34 -15.20
N GLY A 377 24.35 0.39 -14.98
CA GLY A 377 23.75 0.65 -13.67
C GLY A 377 23.73 -0.56 -12.73
N ILE A 378 23.65 -1.78 -13.25
CA ILE A 378 23.51 -3.01 -12.45
C ILE A 378 24.69 -3.24 -11.48
N ALA A 379 25.87 -2.70 -11.78
CA ALA A 379 27.04 -2.79 -10.89
C ALA A 379 26.79 -2.13 -9.52
N SER A 380 25.98 -1.07 -9.48
CA SER A 380 25.60 -0.37 -8.25
C SER A 380 24.36 -0.98 -7.59
N PHE A 381 23.53 -1.71 -8.34
CA PHE A 381 22.25 -2.25 -7.88
C PHE A 381 22.06 -3.73 -8.26
N PRO A 382 23.01 -4.63 -7.94
CA PRO A 382 22.95 -6.03 -8.40
C PRO A 382 21.75 -6.80 -7.85
N GLU A 383 21.22 -6.38 -6.71
CA GLU A 383 20.07 -6.98 -6.03
C GLU A 383 18.75 -6.22 -6.27
N ASP A 384 18.72 -5.25 -7.20
CA ASP A 384 17.46 -4.58 -7.52
C ASP A 384 16.62 -5.39 -8.51
N PHE A 385 15.39 -5.71 -8.10
CA PHE A 385 14.47 -6.52 -8.88
C PHE A 385 14.13 -5.88 -10.24
N THR A 386 13.75 -4.59 -10.24
CA THR A 386 13.24 -3.91 -11.43
C THR A 386 14.34 -3.71 -12.46
N ILE A 387 15.56 -3.37 -12.04
CA ILE A 387 16.72 -3.27 -12.95
C ILE A 387 17.03 -4.63 -13.58
N ASN A 388 17.10 -5.71 -12.79
CA ASN A 388 17.34 -7.06 -13.32
C ASN A 388 16.25 -7.49 -14.30
N LEU A 389 14.98 -7.22 -13.99
CA LEU A 389 13.84 -7.55 -14.83
C LEU A 389 13.89 -6.79 -16.18
N ILE A 390 14.02 -5.46 -16.16
CA ILE A 390 14.05 -4.66 -17.39
C ILE A 390 15.28 -5.00 -18.23
N LEU A 391 16.45 -5.20 -17.60
CA LEU A 391 17.68 -5.59 -18.31
C LEU A 391 17.52 -6.96 -18.99
N GLY A 392 17.00 -7.95 -18.26
CA GLY A 392 16.73 -9.29 -18.79
C GLY A 392 15.73 -9.28 -19.95
N LEU A 393 14.62 -8.55 -19.80
CA LEU A 393 13.62 -8.34 -20.85
C LEU A 393 14.21 -7.63 -22.07
N SER A 394 15.05 -6.60 -21.85
CA SER A 394 15.69 -5.85 -22.94
C SER A 394 16.62 -6.73 -23.78
N TYR A 395 17.38 -7.65 -23.14
CA TYR A 395 18.18 -8.64 -23.86
C TYR A 395 17.31 -9.67 -24.60
N ALA A 396 16.26 -10.18 -23.97
CA ALA A 396 15.33 -11.14 -24.59
C ALA A 396 14.64 -10.57 -25.85
N GLN A 397 14.28 -9.28 -25.82
CA GLN A 397 13.68 -8.59 -26.97
C GLN A 397 14.69 -8.14 -28.03
N SER A 398 15.99 -8.20 -27.73
CA SER A 398 17.07 -7.90 -28.69
C SER A 398 17.68 -9.18 -29.30
N ASP A 399 16.95 -10.30 -29.25
CA ASP A 399 17.38 -11.65 -29.69
C ASP A 399 18.69 -12.14 -29.03
N LYS A 400 18.96 -11.68 -27.81
CA LYS A 400 20.11 -12.10 -26.98
C LYS A 400 19.64 -12.86 -25.75
N ASP A 401 18.71 -13.80 -25.92
CA ASP A 401 18.08 -14.56 -24.84
C ASP A 401 19.10 -15.18 -23.88
N SER A 402 20.20 -15.75 -24.40
CA SER A 402 21.27 -16.34 -23.58
C SER A 402 21.98 -15.34 -22.66
N THR A 403 22.09 -14.07 -23.08
CA THR A 403 22.71 -13.01 -22.28
C THR A 403 21.74 -12.43 -21.25
N GLY A 404 20.44 -12.38 -21.57
CA GLY A 404 19.40 -11.89 -20.66
C GLY A 404 19.03 -12.88 -19.55
N LEU A 405 19.19 -14.18 -19.82
CA LEU A 405 18.73 -15.26 -18.95
C LEU A 405 19.20 -15.15 -17.49
N PRO A 406 20.49 -14.85 -17.17
CA PRO A 406 20.94 -14.73 -15.78
C PRO A 406 20.28 -13.58 -15.01
N TYR A 407 19.92 -12.49 -15.70
CA TYR A 407 19.25 -11.33 -15.09
C TYR A 407 17.76 -11.64 -14.82
N LEU A 408 17.09 -12.35 -15.72
CA LEU A 408 15.74 -12.84 -15.48
C LEU A 408 15.70 -13.87 -14.35
N GLU A 409 16.68 -14.79 -14.29
CA GLU A 409 16.83 -15.73 -13.17
C GLU A 409 17.00 -14.98 -11.84
N LYS A 410 17.84 -13.92 -11.84
CA LYS A 410 18.04 -13.06 -10.67
C LYS A 410 16.75 -12.35 -10.26
N ALA A 411 15.99 -11.82 -11.20
CA ALA A 411 14.69 -11.19 -10.94
C ALA A 411 13.70 -12.18 -10.30
N VAL A 412 13.63 -13.42 -10.79
CA VAL A 412 12.81 -14.49 -10.19
C VAL A 412 13.27 -14.83 -8.77
N LYS A 413 14.59 -14.89 -8.51
CA LYS A 413 15.11 -15.13 -7.14
C LYS A 413 14.76 -13.99 -6.17
N LEU A 414 14.77 -12.74 -6.65
CA LEU A 414 14.45 -11.56 -5.85
C LEU A 414 12.94 -11.42 -5.58
N ASN A 415 12.10 -11.80 -6.54
CA ASN A 415 10.65 -11.82 -6.38
C ASN A 415 10.02 -13.09 -6.99
N PRO A 416 9.96 -14.21 -6.23
CA PRO A 416 9.56 -15.52 -6.76
C PRO A 416 8.08 -15.66 -7.13
N MET A 417 7.24 -14.67 -6.80
CA MET A 417 5.81 -14.67 -7.12
C MET A 417 5.45 -13.69 -8.24
N ASP A 418 6.42 -12.93 -8.76
CA ASP A 418 6.16 -11.96 -9.82
C ASP A 418 5.87 -12.68 -11.15
N VAL A 419 4.65 -12.51 -11.65
CA VAL A 419 4.16 -13.15 -12.87
C VAL A 419 4.98 -12.73 -14.08
N THR A 420 5.42 -11.47 -14.15
CA THR A 420 6.20 -10.95 -15.28
C THR A 420 7.60 -11.57 -15.30
N ALA A 421 8.29 -11.63 -14.16
CA ALA A 421 9.62 -12.23 -14.07
C ALA A 421 9.58 -13.75 -14.35
N LEU A 422 8.63 -14.47 -13.76
CA LEU A 422 8.46 -15.91 -13.99
C LEU A 422 8.15 -16.22 -15.46
N SER A 423 7.25 -15.45 -16.07
CA SER A 423 6.85 -15.65 -17.46
C SER A 423 7.96 -15.30 -18.44
N ALA A 424 8.67 -14.18 -18.21
CA ALA A 424 9.82 -13.78 -19.02
C ALA A 424 10.93 -14.83 -18.95
N TYR A 425 11.26 -15.31 -17.74
CA TYR A 425 12.28 -16.33 -17.56
C TYR A 425 11.89 -17.66 -18.22
N GLY A 426 10.66 -18.13 -18.01
CA GLY A 426 10.14 -19.34 -18.64
C GLY A 426 10.12 -19.24 -20.17
N TYR A 427 9.72 -18.10 -20.73
CA TYR A 427 9.73 -17.89 -22.18
C TYR A 427 11.14 -17.90 -22.78
N SER A 428 12.11 -17.20 -22.15
CA SER A 428 13.50 -17.23 -22.61
C SER A 428 14.14 -18.63 -22.47
N LEU A 429 13.79 -19.41 -21.44
CA LEU A 429 14.19 -20.82 -21.35
C LEU A 429 13.66 -21.65 -22.53
N SER A 430 12.38 -21.47 -22.91
CA SER A 430 11.78 -22.18 -24.03
C SER A 430 12.44 -21.84 -25.37
N LYS A 431 12.75 -20.55 -25.60
CA LYS A 431 13.52 -20.13 -26.79
C LYS A 431 14.89 -20.82 -26.87
N LEU A 432 15.54 -21.01 -25.73
CA LEU A 432 16.81 -21.74 -25.60
C LEU A 432 16.64 -23.28 -25.57
N LYS A 433 15.45 -23.79 -25.93
CA LYS A 433 15.09 -25.22 -25.98
C LYS A 433 15.14 -25.95 -24.64
N ARG A 434 15.14 -25.23 -23.51
CA ARG A 434 15.04 -25.77 -22.14
C ARG A 434 13.57 -25.84 -21.72
N ASN A 435 12.78 -26.62 -22.48
CA ASN A 435 11.32 -26.59 -22.39
C ASN A 435 10.78 -27.19 -21.09
N GLU A 436 11.47 -28.16 -20.49
CA GLU A 436 11.08 -28.77 -19.22
C GLU A 436 11.10 -27.73 -18.08
N GLU A 437 12.22 -27.01 -17.95
CA GLU A 437 12.37 -25.92 -16.97
C GLU A 437 11.41 -24.78 -17.27
N ALA A 438 11.25 -24.41 -18.55
CA ALA A 438 10.31 -23.38 -18.98
C ALA A 438 8.88 -23.67 -18.48
N ALA A 439 8.42 -24.92 -18.62
CA ALA A 439 7.10 -25.33 -18.18
C ALA A 439 6.89 -25.14 -16.67
N GLU A 440 7.92 -25.38 -15.84
CA GLU A 440 7.85 -25.18 -14.39
C GLU A 440 7.61 -23.71 -14.04
N PHE A 441 8.37 -22.79 -14.65
CA PHE A 441 8.22 -21.36 -14.39
C PHE A 441 6.93 -20.77 -14.95
N ILE A 442 6.46 -21.22 -16.12
CA ILE A 442 5.15 -20.79 -16.64
C ILE A 442 4.01 -21.32 -15.76
N LYS A 443 4.10 -22.55 -15.23
CA LYS A 443 3.13 -23.05 -14.25
C LYS A 443 3.15 -22.26 -12.95
N ALA A 444 4.34 -21.91 -12.45
CA ALA A 444 4.46 -21.05 -11.27
C ALA A 444 3.83 -19.67 -11.51
N ALA A 445 3.99 -19.10 -12.70
CA ALA A 445 3.33 -17.85 -13.09
C ALA A 445 1.79 -18.02 -13.10
N LEU A 446 1.28 -19.10 -13.69
CA LEU A 446 -0.15 -19.44 -13.69
C LEU A 446 -0.72 -19.73 -12.31
N ASN A 447 0.07 -20.26 -11.36
CA ASN A 447 -0.40 -20.42 -9.99
C ASN A 447 -0.70 -19.06 -9.32
N ASN A 448 0.01 -18.00 -9.73
CA ASN A 448 -0.18 -16.64 -9.23
C ASN A 448 -1.21 -15.85 -10.05
N ASP A 449 -1.39 -16.17 -11.33
CA ASP A 449 -2.41 -15.59 -12.22
C ASP A 449 -3.07 -16.69 -13.09
N PRO A 450 -4.05 -17.45 -12.53
CA PRO A 450 -4.60 -18.65 -13.16
C PRO A 450 -5.40 -18.40 -14.44
N ASP A 451 -5.88 -17.17 -14.64
CA ASP A 451 -6.75 -16.82 -15.75
C ASP A 451 -6.01 -16.15 -16.91
N ASN A 452 -4.68 -16.02 -16.81
CA ASN A 452 -3.86 -15.37 -17.82
C ASN A 452 -3.79 -16.17 -19.13
N LEU A 453 -4.53 -15.70 -20.14
CA LEU A 453 -4.62 -16.38 -21.45
C LEU A 453 -3.28 -16.45 -22.18
N ASN A 454 -2.43 -15.43 -22.03
CA ASN A 454 -1.11 -15.42 -22.67
C ASN A 454 -0.19 -16.51 -22.08
N LEU A 455 -0.25 -16.72 -20.76
CA LEU A 455 0.52 -17.78 -20.10
C LEU A 455 -0.01 -19.17 -20.45
N LEU A 456 -1.33 -19.34 -20.54
CA LEU A 456 -1.92 -20.60 -21.01
C LEU A 456 -1.52 -20.92 -22.45
N GLY A 457 -1.55 -19.93 -23.35
CA GLY A 457 -1.08 -20.09 -24.74
C GLY A 457 0.41 -20.42 -24.80
N THR A 458 1.22 -19.77 -23.98
CA THR A 458 2.68 -20.06 -23.87
C THR A 458 2.92 -21.48 -23.35
N LEU A 459 2.15 -21.92 -22.34
CA LEU A 459 2.24 -23.28 -21.82
C LEU A 459 1.81 -24.32 -22.87
N GLY A 460 0.80 -24.01 -23.69
CA GLY A 460 0.40 -24.84 -24.83
C GLY A 460 1.52 -25.03 -25.85
N LEU A 461 2.25 -23.95 -26.16
CA LEU A 461 3.42 -23.98 -27.04
C LEU A 461 4.55 -24.81 -26.45
N ILE A 462 4.86 -24.64 -25.16
CA ILE A 462 5.92 -25.39 -24.47
C ILE A 462 5.58 -26.88 -24.42
N TYR A 463 4.32 -27.23 -24.13
CA TYR A 463 3.89 -28.63 -24.12
C TYR A 463 3.94 -29.29 -25.51
N ASP A 464 3.64 -28.55 -26.59
CA ASP A 464 3.84 -29.07 -27.96
C ASP A 464 5.31 -29.41 -28.19
N ALA A 465 6.21 -28.50 -27.80
CA ALA A 465 7.65 -28.70 -27.95
C ALA A 465 8.20 -29.88 -27.11
N LEU A 466 7.54 -30.20 -25.99
CA LEU A 466 7.84 -31.37 -25.15
C LEU A 466 7.23 -32.68 -25.66
N GLY A 467 6.41 -32.64 -26.72
CA GLY A 467 5.65 -33.81 -27.17
C GLY A 467 4.46 -34.20 -26.29
N ASN A 468 4.11 -33.37 -25.30
CA ASN A 468 2.93 -33.58 -24.45
C ASN A 468 1.67 -33.01 -25.12
N PHE A 469 1.27 -33.65 -26.21
CA PHE A 469 0.20 -33.16 -27.09
C PHE A 469 -1.14 -33.00 -26.37
N THR A 470 -1.51 -33.94 -25.50
CA THR A 470 -2.75 -33.83 -24.71
C THR A 470 -2.77 -32.59 -23.82
N ALA A 471 -1.65 -32.28 -23.15
CA ALA A 471 -1.57 -31.09 -22.31
C ALA A 471 -1.51 -29.80 -23.13
N SER A 472 -0.85 -29.84 -24.30
CA SER A 472 -0.81 -28.74 -25.26
C SER A 472 -2.21 -28.37 -25.76
N ASP A 473 -2.97 -29.35 -26.24
CA ASP A 473 -4.34 -29.17 -26.73
C ASP A 473 -5.28 -28.67 -25.63
N SER A 474 -5.13 -29.19 -24.41
CA SER A 474 -5.89 -28.73 -23.25
C SER A 474 -5.60 -27.27 -22.92
N ALA A 475 -4.33 -26.85 -22.94
CA ALA A 475 -3.93 -25.47 -22.65
C ALA A 475 -4.43 -24.49 -23.72
N TYR A 476 -4.27 -24.82 -25.00
CA TYR A 476 -4.81 -24.00 -26.09
C TYR A 476 -6.35 -23.96 -26.07
N GLY A 477 -7.00 -25.10 -25.85
CA GLY A 477 -8.45 -25.18 -25.73
C GLY A 477 -9.00 -24.36 -24.57
N ALA A 478 -8.27 -24.29 -23.44
CA ALA A 478 -8.65 -23.44 -22.31
C ALA A 478 -8.65 -21.95 -22.68
N VAL A 479 -7.71 -21.50 -23.52
CA VAL A 479 -7.70 -20.13 -24.05
C VAL A 479 -8.90 -19.93 -24.98
N LEU A 480 -9.08 -20.78 -25.98
CA LEU A 480 -10.13 -20.62 -27.01
C LEU A 480 -11.55 -20.79 -26.46
N LYS A 481 -11.72 -21.46 -25.32
CA LYS A 481 -12.99 -21.50 -24.60
C LYS A 481 -13.38 -20.13 -24.02
N LYS A 482 -12.39 -19.34 -23.61
CA LYS A 482 -12.59 -18.00 -23.01
C LYS A 482 -12.55 -16.89 -24.07
N ASP A 483 -11.67 -17.02 -25.05
CA ASP A 483 -11.47 -16.10 -26.15
C ASP A 483 -11.40 -16.87 -27.48
N PRO A 484 -12.57 -17.19 -28.08
CA PRO A 484 -12.64 -17.97 -29.31
C PRO A 484 -11.93 -17.34 -30.51
N ASP A 485 -11.81 -16.01 -30.52
CA ASP A 485 -11.29 -15.22 -31.63
C ASP A 485 -9.81 -14.83 -31.44
N ASN A 486 -9.14 -15.40 -30.43
CA ASN A 486 -7.73 -15.15 -30.16
C ASN A 486 -6.87 -15.56 -31.36
N ALA A 487 -6.46 -14.60 -32.19
CA ALA A 487 -5.79 -14.88 -33.46
C ALA A 487 -4.45 -15.62 -33.27
N LEU A 488 -3.67 -15.22 -32.27
CA LEU A 488 -2.38 -15.83 -31.97
C LEU A 488 -2.52 -17.30 -31.55
N VAL A 489 -3.44 -17.61 -30.64
CA VAL A 489 -3.64 -18.99 -30.19
C VAL A 489 -4.30 -19.85 -31.26
N ASN A 490 -5.27 -19.32 -32.01
CA ASN A 490 -5.86 -20.01 -33.16
C ASN A 490 -4.77 -20.42 -34.16
N ASN A 491 -3.87 -19.50 -34.51
CA ASN A 491 -2.76 -19.81 -35.40
C ASN A 491 -1.77 -20.81 -34.79
N ASN A 492 -1.32 -20.58 -33.56
CA ASN A 492 -0.30 -21.43 -32.93
C ASN A 492 -0.79 -22.87 -32.73
N PHE A 493 -2.06 -23.05 -32.35
CA PHE A 493 -2.65 -24.37 -32.20
C PHE A 493 -2.90 -25.03 -33.55
N ALA A 494 -3.38 -24.28 -34.56
CA ALA A 494 -3.51 -24.79 -35.93
C ALA A 494 -2.15 -25.27 -36.49
N TYR A 495 -1.09 -24.50 -36.28
CA TYR A 495 0.26 -24.87 -36.69
C TYR A 495 0.74 -26.14 -35.98
N ALA A 496 0.54 -26.25 -34.66
CA ALA A 496 0.89 -27.45 -33.89
C ALA A 496 0.17 -28.71 -34.43
N LEU A 497 -1.14 -28.63 -34.67
CA LEU A 497 -1.93 -29.71 -35.26
C LEU A 497 -1.44 -30.10 -36.66
N SER A 498 -1.10 -29.10 -37.49
CA SER A 498 -0.59 -29.34 -38.85
C SER A 498 0.76 -30.04 -38.86
N LYS A 499 1.66 -29.71 -37.92
CA LYS A 499 2.95 -30.38 -37.76
C LYS A 499 2.78 -31.85 -37.37
N ARG A 500 1.82 -32.14 -36.49
CA ARG A 500 1.47 -33.50 -36.07
C ARG A 500 0.68 -34.27 -37.14
N ASN A 501 0.23 -33.58 -38.19
CA ASN A 501 -0.66 -34.11 -39.23
C ASN A 501 -1.99 -34.63 -38.68
N GLU A 502 -2.53 -33.92 -37.68
CA GLU A 502 -3.75 -34.27 -36.97
C GLU A 502 -4.81 -33.18 -37.17
N ARG A 503 -6.10 -33.57 -37.20
CA ARG A 503 -7.25 -32.64 -37.20
C ARG A 503 -7.13 -31.48 -38.20
N LEU A 504 -6.58 -31.75 -39.39
CA LEU A 504 -6.23 -30.71 -40.38
C LEU A 504 -7.41 -29.81 -40.79
N SER A 505 -8.62 -30.35 -40.88
CA SER A 505 -9.82 -29.56 -41.17
C SER A 505 -10.12 -28.53 -40.09
N GLU A 506 -9.92 -28.89 -38.82
CA GLU A 506 -10.10 -27.97 -37.70
C GLU A 506 -8.97 -26.94 -37.66
N ALA A 507 -7.73 -27.37 -37.87
CA ALA A 507 -6.59 -26.45 -37.99
C ALA A 507 -6.82 -25.40 -39.10
N LEU A 508 -7.41 -25.81 -40.24
CA LEU A 508 -7.76 -24.90 -41.33
C LEU A 508 -8.84 -23.89 -40.93
N GLU A 509 -9.85 -24.30 -40.15
CA GLU A 509 -10.87 -23.39 -39.60
C GLU A 509 -10.22 -22.37 -38.65
N MET A 510 -9.37 -22.84 -37.74
CA MET A 510 -8.69 -22.01 -36.75
C MET A 510 -7.77 -20.97 -37.38
N VAL A 511 -6.89 -21.35 -38.31
CA VAL A 511 -6.03 -20.38 -38.99
C VAL A 511 -6.84 -19.43 -39.88
N THR A 512 -8.01 -19.86 -40.38
CA THR A 512 -8.91 -18.97 -41.12
C THR A 512 -9.49 -17.90 -40.20
N LYS A 513 -9.92 -18.24 -38.98
CA LYS A 513 -10.33 -17.25 -37.97
C LYS A 513 -9.19 -16.29 -37.62
N ALA A 514 -7.96 -16.80 -37.46
CA ALA A 514 -6.80 -15.94 -37.21
C ALA A 514 -6.56 -14.92 -38.34
N LEU A 515 -6.76 -15.33 -39.60
CA LEU A 515 -6.66 -14.46 -40.78
C LEU A 515 -7.87 -13.55 -40.99
N GLU A 516 -9.04 -13.86 -40.43
CA GLU A 516 -10.17 -12.92 -40.41
C GLU A 516 -9.85 -11.72 -39.50
N THR A 517 -9.18 -11.97 -38.38
CA THR A 517 -8.71 -10.92 -37.46
C THR A 517 -7.48 -10.18 -38.00
N GLU A 518 -6.50 -10.91 -38.56
CA GLU A 518 -5.26 -10.33 -39.10
C GLU A 518 -4.98 -10.80 -40.55
N PRO A 519 -5.66 -10.23 -41.57
CA PRO A 519 -5.60 -10.72 -42.95
C PRO A 519 -4.24 -10.62 -43.64
N ALA A 520 -3.37 -9.75 -43.13
CA ALA A 520 -2.04 -9.49 -43.66
C ALA A 520 -0.93 -10.01 -42.73
N ASN A 521 -1.23 -10.99 -41.86
CA ASN A 521 -0.20 -11.62 -41.04
C ASN A 521 0.52 -12.73 -41.83
N SER A 522 1.78 -12.49 -42.20
CA SER A 522 2.61 -13.43 -42.96
C SER A 522 2.72 -14.81 -42.29
N ALA A 523 2.85 -14.88 -40.95
CA ALA A 523 2.96 -16.17 -40.27
C ALA A 523 1.66 -16.99 -40.35
N TYR A 524 0.51 -16.32 -40.37
CA TYR A 524 -0.79 -16.98 -40.44
C TYR A 524 -1.10 -17.47 -41.86
N LEU A 525 -0.67 -16.70 -42.87
CA LEU A 525 -0.73 -17.12 -44.26
C LEU A 525 0.15 -18.36 -44.52
N ASP A 526 1.38 -18.36 -44.00
CA ASP A 526 2.27 -19.53 -44.09
C ASP A 526 1.66 -20.76 -43.40
N THR A 527 1.13 -20.60 -42.18
CA THR A 527 0.45 -21.68 -41.45
C THR A 527 -0.71 -22.27 -42.26
N LYS A 528 -1.54 -21.42 -42.88
CA LYS A 528 -2.64 -21.86 -43.75
C LYS A 528 -2.14 -22.60 -44.98
N GLY A 529 -1.10 -22.08 -45.62
CA GLY A 529 -0.45 -22.74 -46.75
C GLY A 529 0.09 -24.12 -46.38
N TRP A 530 0.75 -24.23 -45.22
CA TRP A 530 1.28 -25.49 -44.71
C TRP A 530 0.19 -26.52 -44.39
N ILE A 531 -0.95 -26.08 -43.81
CA ILE A 531 -2.11 -26.96 -43.59
C ILE A 531 -2.66 -27.48 -44.92
N LEU A 532 -2.83 -26.61 -45.92
CA LEU A 532 -3.30 -27.02 -47.25
C LEU A 532 -2.33 -27.99 -47.93
N TYR A 533 -1.02 -27.77 -47.77
CA TYR A 533 0.00 -28.71 -48.22
C TYR A 533 -0.17 -30.09 -47.57
N LYS A 534 -0.39 -30.16 -46.25
CA LYS A 534 -0.64 -31.43 -45.53
C LYS A 534 -1.94 -32.10 -45.98
N MET A 535 -2.95 -31.32 -46.37
CA MET A 535 -4.21 -31.82 -46.93
C MET A 535 -4.11 -32.24 -48.40
N GLY A 536 -2.99 -31.98 -49.08
CA GLY A 536 -2.76 -32.33 -50.48
C GLY A 536 -3.21 -31.30 -51.50
N ASP A 537 -3.74 -30.14 -51.07
CA ASP A 537 -4.08 -29.03 -51.96
C ASP A 537 -2.84 -28.14 -52.19
N TYR A 538 -1.89 -28.68 -52.95
CA TYR A 538 -0.61 -28.01 -53.19
C TYR A 538 -0.75 -26.71 -53.98
N LYS A 539 -1.77 -26.61 -54.84
CA LYS A 539 -2.00 -25.41 -55.65
C LYS A 539 -2.48 -24.25 -54.78
N ALA A 540 -3.44 -24.49 -53.88
CA ALA A 540 -3.85 -23.47 -52.92
C ALA A 540 -2.72 -23.15 -51.93
N ALA A 541 -1.99 -24.18 -51.47
CA ALA A 541 -0.83 -24.00 -50.59
C ALA A 541 0.20 -23.03 -51.18
N LYS A 542 0.58 -23.21 -52.45
CA LYS A 542 1.52 -22.32 -53.17
C LYS A 542 1.09 -20.86 -53.08
N GLY A 543 -0.17 -20.56 -53.42
CA GLY A 543 -0.68 -19.19 -53.41
C GLY A 543 -0.66 -18.53 -52.03
N TYR A 544 -0.95 -19.27 -50.94
CA TYR A 544 -0.88 -18.72 -49.59
C TYR A 544 0.56 -18.50 -49.10
N ILE A 545 1.48 -19.41 -49.40
CA ILE A 545 2.90 -19.29 -49.02
C ILE A 545 3.59 -18.17 -49.82
N GLU A 546 3.32 -18.04 -51.12
CA GLU A 546 3.82 -16.92 -51.93
C GLU A 546 3.35 -15.58 -51.38
N LYS A 547 2.07 -15.48 -50.99
CA LYS A 547 1.53 -14.29 -50.33
C LYS A 547 2.17 -14.03 -48.96
N ALA A 548 2.50 -15.09 -48.21
CA ALA A 548 3.21 -14.96 -46.93
C ALA A 548 4.61 -14.34 -47.13
N ILE A 549 5.33 -14.74 -48.18
CA ILE A 549 6.63 -14.19 -48.56
C ILE A 549 6.50 -12.75 -49.04
N GLU A 550 5.49 -12.43 -49.85
CA GLU A 550 5.23 -11.08 -50.34
C GLU A 550 5.04 -10.07 -49.19
N ILE A 551 4.28 -10.47 -48.16
CA ILE A 551 3.94 -9.59 -47.05
C ILE A 551 5.03 -9.53 -45.96
N GLY A 552 5.57 -10.68 -45.57
CA GLY A 552 6.49 -10.78 -44.41
C GLY A 552 7.96 -10.90 -44.77
N GLY A 553 8.28 -10.86 -46.06
CA GLY A 553 9.62 -11.13 -46.57
C GLY A 553 9.99 -12.62 -46.60
N ALA A 554 11.09 -12.90 -47.28
CA ALA A 554 11.60 -14.24 -47.53
C ALA A 554 12.30 -14.81 -46.27
N ARG A 555 11.52 -15.33 -45.33
CA ARG A 555 12.03 -16.02 -44.13
C ARG A 555 12.41 -17.47 -44.46
N PRO A 556 13.54 -18.00 -43.94
CA PRO A 556 14.05 -19.33 -44.33
C PRO A 556 13.03 -20.46 -44.28
N VAL A 557 12.24 -20.52 -43.20
CA VAL A 557 11.22 -21.56 -43.00
C VAL A 557 10.09 -21.48 -44.03
N ILE A 558 9.64 -20.27 -44.39
CA ILE A 558 8.56 -20.08 -45.37
C ILE A 558 9.04 -20.44 -46.77
N ILE A 559 10.30 -20.10 -47.08
CA ILE A 559 10.94 -20.50 -48.35
C ILE A 559 11.10 -22.02 -48.42
N ASP A 560 11.48 -22.68 -47.32
CA ASP A 560 11.53 -24.15 -47.25
C ASP A 560 10.15 -24.78 -47.52
N HIS A 561 9.10 -24.26 -46.88
CA HIS A 561 7.72 -24.70 -47.16
C HIS A 561 7.33 -24.50 -48.63
N LEU A 562 7.74 -23.39 -49.27
CA LEU A 562 7.50 -23.16 -50.70
C LEU A 562 8.20 -24.22 -51.55
N GLY A 563 9.47 -24.53 -51.24
CA GLY A 563 10.21 -25.60 -51.90
C GLY A 563 9.51 -26.95 -51.78
N ASP A 564 9.00 -27.30 -50.60
CA ASP A 564 8.23 -28.53 -50.36
C ASP A 564 6.94 -28.57 -51.20
N VAL A 565 6.22 -27.46 -51.30
CA VAL A 565 5.02 -27.34 -52.13
C VAL A 565 5.35 -27.50 -53.62
N LEU A 566 6.37 -26.79 -54.11
CA LEU A 566 6.82 -26.85 -55.51
C LEU A 566 7.22 -28.27 -55.90
N TYR A 567 7.93 -28.97 -54.99
CA TYR A 567 8.32 -30.35 -55.20
C TYR A 567 7.10 -31.27 -55.41
N ARG A 568 6.04 -31.11 -54.59
CA ARG A 568 4.80 -31.88 -54.73
C ARG A 568 3.95 -31.50 -55.95
N LEU A 569 4.15 -30.31 -56.50
CA LEU A 569 3.58 -29.88 -57.78
C LEU A 569 4.37 -30.41 -59.01
N GLY A 570 5.52 -31.06 -58.79
CA GLY A 570 6.40 -31.55 -59.86
C GLY A 570 7.36 -30.49 -60.42
N GLU A 571 7.39 -29.29 -59.84
CA GLU A 571 8.29 -28.19 -60.21
C GLU A 571 9.66 -28.37 -59.52
N LYS A 572 10.34 -29.50 -59.80
CA LYS A 572 11.55 -29.92 -59.06
C LYS A 572 12.69 -28.89 -59.07
N ASP A 573 13.01 -28.31 -60.23
CA ASP A 573 14.10 -27.31 -60.33
C ASP A 573 13.82 -26.06 -59.50
N ALA A 574 12.56 -25.62 -59.50
CA ALA A 574 12.11 -24.49 -58.70
C ALA A 574 12.19 -24.83 -57.20
N ALA A 575 11.77 -26.03 -56.81
CA ALA A 575 11.88 -26.50 -55.43
C ALA A 575 13.33 -26.48 -54.92
N VAL A 576 14.27 -27.03 -55.70
CA VAL A 576 15.70 -27.02 -55.35
C VAL A 576 16.25 -25.60 -55.27
N SER A 577 15.79 -24.69 -56.14
CA SER A 577 16.17 -23.28 -56.08
C SER A 577 15.71 -22.62 -54.78
N GLU A 578 14.46 -22.82 -54.37
CA GLU A 578 13.94 -22.27 -53.12
C GLU A 578 14.63 -22.87 -51.89
N TRP A 579 14.84 -24.19 -51.84
CA TRP A 579 15.59 -24.81 -50.75
C TRP A 579 17.01 -24.27 -50.63
N LYS A 580 17.71 -24.02 -51.75
CA LYS A 580 19.04 -23.39 -51.73
C LYS A 580 19.00 -21.97 -51.15
N LYS A 581 18.01 -21.15 -51.53
CA LYS A 581 17.82 -19.81 -50.96
C LYS A 581 17.57 -19.88 -49.45
N ALA A 582 16.70 -20.79 -49.00
CA ALA A 582 16.44 -21.00 -47.58
C ALA A 582 17.72 -21.38 -46.83
N PHE A 583 18.55 -22.26 -47.41
CA PHE A 583 19.81 -22.74 -46.83
C PHE A 583 20.89 -21.65 -46.79
N GLU A 584 20.94 -20.77 -47.78
CA GLU A 584 21.86 -19.62 -47.78
C GLU A 584 21.56 -18.64 -46.63
N ILE A 585 20.28 -18.49 -46.28
CA ILE A 585 19.87 -17.60 -45.19
C ILE A 585 20.04 -18.29 -43.82
N ASP A 586 19.64 -19.56 -43.71
CA ASP A 586 19.82 -20.36 -42.48
C ASP A 586 20.29 -21.79 -42.79
N PRO A 587 21.61 -22.03 -42.74
CA PRO A 587 22.19 -23.36 -42.94
C PRO A 587 21.85 -24.38 -41.85
N THR A 588 21.25 -23.95 -40.74
CA THR A 588 20.95 -24.79 -39.57
C THR A 588 19.57 -25.43 -39.64
N LEU A 589 18.75 -25.06 -40.63
CA LEU A 589 17.44 -25.68 -40.85
C LEU A 589 17.56 -27.19 -41.10
N GLN A 590 16.89 -27.96 -40.23
CA GLN A 590 16.98 -29.41 -40.22
C GLN A 590 16.43 -30.04 -41.51
N GLY A 591 17.18 -30.98 -42.07
CA GLY A 591 16.79 -31.74 -43.28
C GLY A 591 16.92 -30.98 -44.59
N LEU A 592 17.17 -29.67 -44.58
CA LEU A 592 17.23 -28.85 -45.79
C LEU A 592 18.39 -29.23 -46.71
N ARG A 593 19.58 -29.47 -46.15
CA ARG A 593 20.75 -29.97 -46.90
C ARG A 593 20.45 -31.30 -47.60
N GLU A 594 19.82 -32.23 -46.89
CA GLU A 594 19.48 -33.54 -47.41
C GLU A 594 18.47 -33.47 -48.56
N LYS A 595 17.48 -32.55 -48.48
CA LYS A 595 16.53 -32.27 -49.57
C LYS A 595 17.26 -31.80 -50.83
N ILE A 596 18.20 -30.86 -50.68
CA ILE A 596 18.97 -30.29 -51.80
C ILE A 596 19.88 -31.35 -52.43
N GLU A 597 20.63 -32.09 -51.63
CA GLU A 597 21.58 -33.10 -52.12
C GLU A 597 20.88 -34.24 -52.85
N ARG A 598 19.74 -34.71 -52.32
CA ARG A 598 18.96 -35.80 -52.95
C ARG A 598 18.46 -35.43 -54.34
N GLU A 599 17.90 -34.24 -54.50
CA GLU A 599 17.24 -33.85 -55.76
C GLU A 599 18.17 -33.07 -56.72
N SER A 600 19.42 -32.78 -56.33
CA SER A 600 20.42 -32.16 -57.23
C SER A 600 21.31 -33.19 -57.97
N LEU A 601 21.13 -34.49 -57.70
CA LEU A 601 21.92 -35.59 -58.25
C LEU A 601 21.17 -36.45 -59.30
N ASP A 602 19.87 -36.23 -59.45
CA ASP A 602 19.01 -36.76 -60.52
C ASP A 602 18.85 -35.72 -61.64
#